data_AF-A0A932MJR5-F1
#
_entry.id   AF-A0A932MJR5-F1
#
_cell.length_a   1.000
_cell.length_b   1.000
_cell.length_c   1.000
_cell.angle_alpha   90.00
_cell.angle_beta   90.00
_cell.angle_gamma   90.00
#
_symmetry.space_group_name_H-M   'P 1'
#
loop_
_entity.id
_entity.type
_entity.pdbx_description
1 polymer ?
#
loop_
_entity_poly.entity_id
_entity_poly.type
_entity_poly.pdbx_seq_one_letter_code
_entity_poly.pdbx_strand_id
1 'polypeptide(L)'
;TGNIQKLFRDPNADPQIAILYRTNAQSRPIEQALLQAGIPYRIYGGLRFYDRMEIKDVIAALRYAHNPKDKVSLARIEKNFGKRESAFLAAELPRLAGELKLLELIGFFLENTKYMEYLERAFKNARERVENVKELITFAGTFNHLGLADFLEQVSLVASTDLPNGKPEPKKLARGVVTLMTIHAAKGLEFNQVFVAGANEGLIPHEQSFTKAEDIEEERRLMYVAMTRARHQLTLMYYNVPSRFLYEIPAELTEFKTIGNRFRDELPDEDEQYITYD
;
A
#
# COMPACT_ATOMS: atom_id res chain seq x y z
N THR A 1 -14.42 4.36 -0.43
CA THR A 1 -14.75 4.84 0.95
C THR A 1 -16.24 4.98 1.21
N GLY A 2 -17.08 5.38 0.24
CA GLY A 2 -18.53 5.60 0.46
C GLY A 2 -19.31 4.45 1.11
N ASN A 3 -19.06 3.20 0.73
CA ASN A 3 -19.70 2.04 1.36
C ASN A 3 -19.33 1.90 2.85
N ILE A 4 -18.07 2.17 3.20
CA ILE A 4 -17.59 2.14 4.59
C ILE A 4 -18.21 3.30 5.38
N GLN A 5 -18.25 4.52 4.82
CA GLN A 5 -18.88 5.66 5.50
C GLN A 5 -20.36 5.42 5.82
N LYS A 6 -21.10 4.75 4.93
CA LYS A 6 -22.49 4.34 5.19
C LYS A 6 -22.58 3.40 6.40
N LEU A 7 -21.70 2.40 6.49
CA LEU A 7 -21.65 1.46 7.62
C LEU A 7 -21.27 2.14 8.95
N PHE A 8 -20.42 3.16 8.92
CA PHE A 8 -20.07 3.95 10.11
C PHE A 8 -21.16 4.91 10.57
N ARG A 9 -22.11 5.29 9.70
CA ARG A 9 -23.22 6.19 10.02
C ARG A 9 -24.43 5.46 10.61
N ASP A 10 -24.50 4.13 10.49
CA ASP A 10 -25.58 3.33 11.05
C ASP A 10 -25.30 3.03 12.54
N PRO A 11 -26.06 3.60 13.48
CA PRO A 11 -25.85 3.39 14.91
C PRO A 11 -26.13 1.94 15.37
N ASN A 12 -26.78 1.12 14.56
CA ASN A 12 -27.04 -0.29 14.85
C ASN A 12 -25.98 -1.23 14.24
N ALA A 13 -25.08 -0.72 13.42
CA ALA A 13 -24.01 -1.53 12.87
C ALA A 13 -22.96 -1.87 13.95
N ASP A 14 -22.52 -3.12 14.02
CA ASP A 14 -21.28 -3.52 14.70
C ASP A 14 -20.20 -3.72 13.61
N PRO A 15 -19.58 -2.63 13.09
CA PRO A 15 -18.68 -2.71 11.95
C PRO A 15 -17.35 -3.34 12.38
N GLN A 16 -17.33 -4.66 12.48
CA GLN A 16 -16.11 -5.44 12.32
C GLN A 16 -15.79 -5.45 10.82
N ILE A 17 -15.14 -4.38 10.37
CA ILE A 17 -14.75 -4.19 8.96
C ILE A 17 -13.27 -4.52 8.81
N ALA A 18 -12.96 -5.39 7.85
CA ALA A 18 -11.60 -5.63 7.39
C ALA A 18 -11.42 -5.23 5.92
N ILE A 19 -10.26 -4.64 5.62
CA ILE A 19 -9.76 -4.51 4.26
C ILE A 19 -8.54 -5.41 4.13
N LEU A 20 -8.66 -6.44 3.30
CA LEU A 20 -7.64 -7.43 3.02
C LEU A 20 -6.93 -7.09 1.71
N TYR A 21 -5.62 -7.24 1.67
CA TYR A 21 -4.80 -7.05 0.47
C TYR A 21 -3.72 -8.13 0.37
N ARG A 22 -3.14 -8.31 -0.81
CA ARG A 22 -2.12 -9.35 -1.02
C ARG A 22 -0.76 -8.97 -0.46
N THR A 23 -0.31 -7.73 -0.69
CA THR A 23 1.01 -7.24 -0.30
C THR A 23 0.90 -5.96 0.52
N ASN A 24 1.88 -5.74 1.42
CA ASN A 24 1.88 -4.58 2.30
C ASN A 24 2.00 -3.25 1.54
N ALA A 25 2.54 -3.24 0.33
CA ALA A 25 2.66 -2.03 -0.49
C ALA A 25 1.28 -1.45 -0.86
N GLN A 26 0.27 -2.32 -1.04
CA GLN A 26 -1.10 -1.91 -1.37
C GLN A 26 -1.79 -1.11 -0.24
N SER A 27 -1.25 -1.13 0.99
CA SER A 27 -1.88 -0.43 2.11
C SER A 27 -1.85 1.09 1.94
N ARG A 28 -0.80 1.69 1.35
CA ARG A 28 -0.65 3.15 1.25
C ARG A 28 -1.85 3.88 0.64
N PRO A 29 -2.31 3.55 -0.59
CA PRO A 29 -3.48 4.24 -1.17
C PRO A 29 -4.75 4.06 -0.33
N ILE A 30 -4.90 2.91 0.32
CA ILE A 30 -6.05 2.60 1.18
C ILE A 30 -6.00 3.44 2.47
N GLU A 31 -4.83 3.48 3.13
CA GLU A 31 -4.57 4.31 4.31
C GLU A 31 -4.87 5.79 4.00
N GLN A 32 -4.36 6.30 2.88
CA GLN A 32 -4.64 7.67 2.44
C GLN A 32 -6.13 7.94 2.22
N ALA A 33 -6.84 7.03 1.53
CA ALA A 33 -8.27 7.20 1.28
C ALA A 33 -9.09 7.21 2.57
N LEU A 34 -8.73 6.38 3.55
CA LEU A 34 -9.40 6.34 4.86
C LEU A 34 -9.13 7.62 5.65
N LEU A 35 -7.88 8.10 5.66
CA LEU A 35 -7.51 9.36 6.30
C LEU A 35 -8.28 10.55 5.73
N GLN A 36 -8.30 10.70 4.40
CA GLN A 36 -9.05 11.76 3.72
C GLN A 36 -10.56 11.69 4.01
N ALA A 37 -11.08 10.48 4.20
CA ALA A 37 -12.49 10.26 4.53
C ALA A 37 -12.80 10.43 6.04
N GLY A 38 -11.80 10.72 6.88
CA GLY A 38 -11.95 10.79 8.34
C GLY A 38 -12.30 9.44 8.97
N ILE A 39 -12.00 8.32 8.32
CA ILE A 39 -12.32 6.98 8.81
C ILE A 39 -11.13 6.45 9.63
N PRO A 40 -11.33 6.15 10.91
CA PRO A 40 -10.26 5.61 11.74
C PRO A 40 -9.94 4.17 11.33
N TYR A 41 -8.65 3.85 11.26
CA TYR A 41 -8.17 2.55 10.83
C TYR A 41 -7.00 2.06 11.69
N ARG A 42 -6.68 0.79 11.58
CA ARG A 42 -5.48 0.20 12.18
C ARG A 42 -4.86 -0.82 11.23
N ILE A 43 -3.53 -0.96 11.29
CA ILE A 43 -2.82 -2.04 10.60
C ILE A 43 -2.68 -3.21 11.57
N TYR A 44 -3.08 -4.41 11.16
CA TYR A 44 -2.90 -5.64 11.92
C TYR A 44 -1.71 -6.44 11.37
N GLY A 45 -0.83 -6.88 12.27
CA GLY A 45 0.34 -7.70 11.89
C GLY A 45 1.41 -6.96 11.10
N GLY A 46 1.37 -5.63 11.03
CA GLY A 46 2.31 -4.81 10.25
C GLY A 46 2.43 -3.37 10.75
N LEU A 47 3.28 -2.61 10.09
CA LEU A 47 3.46 -1.17 10.32
C LEU A 47 2.68 -0.35 9.28
N ARG A 48 2.22 0.84 9.68
CA ARG A 48 1.75 1.88 8.75
C ARG A 48 2.80 2.15 7.69
N PHE A 49 2.38 2.54 6.48
CA PHE A 49 3.30 2.70 5.36
C PHE A 49 4.52 3.59 5.68
N TYR A 50 4.29 4.79 6.20
CA TYR A 50 5.34 5.75 6.55
C TYR A 50 6.15 5.38 7.81
N ASP A 51 5.74 4.33 8.53
CA ASP A 51 6.47 3.84 9.69
C ASP A 51 7.56 2.81 9.35
N ARG A 52 7.53 2.27 8.14
CA ARG A 52 8.46 1.25 7.65
C ARG A 52 9.87 1.79 7.52
N MET A 53 10.86 0.94 7.79
CA MET A 53 12.26 1.35 7.88
C MET A 53 12.77 1.91 6.54
N GLU A 54 12.47 1.21 5.45
CA GLU A 54 12.87 1.57 4.09
C GLU A 54 12.24 2.87 3.60
N ILE A 55 10.98 3.12 3.98
CA ILE A 55 10.28 4.36 3.66
C ILE A 55 10.89 5.51 4.45
N LYS A 56 11.14 5.31 5.75
CA LYS A 56 11.77 6.32 6.61
C LYS A 56 13.19 6.68 6.18
N ASP A 57 13.94 5.76 5.56
CA ASP A 57 15.29 6.05 5.06
C ASP A 57 15.24 6.98 3.85
N VAL A 58 14.39 6.67 2.87
CA VAL A 58 14.20 7.55 1.70
C VAL A 58 13.66 8.91 2.13
N ILE A 59 12.65 8.94 3.00
CA ILE A 59 12.07 10.21 3.50
C ILE A 59 13.10 11.02 4.30
N ALA A 60 13.96 10.38 5.10
CA ALA A 60 15.02 11.10 5.82
C ALA A 60 16.01 11.76 4.85
N ALA A 61 16.42 11.06 3.79
CA ALA A 61 17.27 11.64 2.75
C ALA A 61 16.61 12.86 2.10
N LEU A 62 15.33 12.75 1.72
CA LEU A 62 14.57 13.85 1.11
C LEU A 62 14.37 15.04 2.06
N ARG A 63 14.07 14.78 3.34
CA ARG A 63 13.95 15.82 4.37
C ARG A 63 15.25 16.56 4.59
N TYR A 64 16.38 15.84 4.64
CA TYR A 64 17.69 16.46 4.79
C TYR A 64 18.09 17.24 3.53
N ALA A 65 17.77 16.72 2.34
CA ALA A 65 17.96 17.43 1.08
C ALA A 65 17.21 18.77 1.06
N HIS A 66 15.94 18.77 1.51
CA HIS A 66 15.12 19.98 1.59
C HIS A 66 15.58 20.93 2.72
N ASN A 67 15.96 20.39 3.87
CA ASN A 67 16.38 21.17 5.04
C ASN A 67 17.68 20.59 5.64
N PRO A 68 18.85 21.17 5.31
CA PRO A 68 20.15 20.71 5.82
C PRO A 68 20.33 20.90 7.34
N LYS A 69 19.40 21.62 8.00
CA LYS A 69 19.38 21.76 9.47
C LYS A 69 18.62 20.62 10.15
N ASP A 70 18.00 19.70 9.41
CA ASP A 70 17.32 18.52 9.97
C ASP A 70 18.32 17.48 10.49
N LYS A 71 18.79 17.71 11.72
CA LYS A 71 19.75 16.83 12.41
C LYS A 71 19.19 15.42 12.66
N VAL A 72 17.87 15.26 12.75
CA VAL A 72 17.24 13.96 13.00
C VAL A 72 17.34 13.09 11.75
N SER A 73 17.04 13.68 10.59
CA SER A 73 17.22 13.02 9.29
C SER A 73 18.68 12.71 9.01
N LEU A 74 19.59 13.66 9.26
CA LEU A 74 21.04 13.43 9.10
C LEU A 74 21.54 12.28 9.98
N ALA A 75 21.18 12.26 11.26
CA ALA A 75 21.59 11.21 12.19
C ALA A 75 21.06 9.82 11.77
N ARG A 76 19.88 9.75 11.14
CA ARG A 76 19.37 8.49 10.56
C ARG A 76 20.24 8.02 9.39
N ILE A 77 20.63 8.93 8.49
CA ILE A 77 21.50 8.61 7.36
C ILE A 77 22.85 8.08 7.88
N GLU A 78 23.49 8.82 8.77
CA GLU A 78 24.80 8.44 9.34
C GLU A 78 24.78 7.11 10.09
N LYS A 79 23.64 6.74 10.69
CA LYS A 79 23.47 5.48 11.41
C LYS A 79 23.24 4.29 10.48
N ASN A 80 22.49 4.47 9.40
CA ASN A 80 22.00 3.36 8.57
C ASN A 80 22.89 3.10 7.34
N PHE A 81 23.74 4.04 6.95
CA PHE A 81 24.61 3.94 5.79
C PHE A 81 26.10 3.97 6.18
N GLY A 82 26.96 3.51 5.27
CA GLY A 82 28.41 3.54 5.50
C GLY A 82 28.93 4.97 5.66
N LYS A 83 30.07 5.13 6.35
CA LYS A 83 30.62 6.46 6.68
C LYS A 83 30.94 7.30 5.44
N ARG A 84 31.42 6.65 4.38
CA ARG A 84 31.77 7.32 3.11
C ARG A 84 30.52 7.76 2.38
N GLU A 85 29.54 6.87 2.27
CA GLU A 85 28.25 7.10 1.62
C GLU A 85 27.48 8.20 2.36
N SER A 86 27.42 8.14 3.69
CA SER A 86 26.76 9.14 4.53
C SER A 86 27.39 10.53 4.37
N ALA A 87 28.73 10.61 4.38
CA ALA A 87 29.42 11.88 4.18
C ALA A 87 29.18 12.46 2.77
N PHE A 88 29.15 11.60 1.75
CA PHE A 88 28.84 12.00 0.38
C PHE A 88 27.39 12.50 0.25
N LEU A 89 26.41 11.75 0.74
CA LEU A 89 25.01 12.16 0.76
C LEU A 89 24.80 13.45 1.56
N ALA A 90 25.46 13.60 2.70
CA ALA A 90 25.34 14.78 3.55
C ALA A 90 25.83 16.06 2.85
N ALA A 91 26.80 15.94 1.94
CA ALA A 91 27.32 17.05 1.14
C ALA A 91 26.45 17.31 -0.11
N GLU A 92 26.04 16.26 -0.82
CA GLU A 92 25.41 16.40 -2.14
C GLU A 92 23.88 16.63 -2.07
N LEU A 93 23.17 15.98 -1.15
CA LEU A 93 21.70 16.05 -1.12
C LEU A 93 21.15 17.48 -1.02
N PRO A 94 21.66 18.37 -0.15
CA PRO A 94 21.25 19.77 -0.09
C PRO A 94 21.44 20.54 -1.40
N ARG A 95 22.56 20.29 -2.08
CA ARG A 95 22.91 20.96 -3.34
C ARG A 95 21.97 20.50 -4.44
N LEU A 96 21.82 19.18 -4.58
CA LEU A 96 21.00 18.55 -5.61
C LEU A 96 19.50 18.81 -5.44
N ALA A 97 19.02 19.10 -4.23
CA ALA A 97 17.62 19.48 -4.01
C ALA A 97 17.19 20.75 -4.77
N GLY A 98 18.15 21.63 -5.11
CA GLY A 98 17.90 22.81 -5.94
C GLY A 98 18.09 22.59 -7.45
N GLU A 99 18.62 21.43 -7.86
CA GLU A 99 19.02 21.13 -9.24
C GLU A 99 18.16 20.02 -9.87
N LEU A 100 17.76 19.02 -9.08
CA LEU A 100 17.08 17.82 -9.53
C LEU A 100 15.58 17.84 -9.19
N LYS A 101 14.78 17.17 -10.01
CA LYS A 101 13.38 16.87 -9.69
C LYS A 101 13.28 15.82 -8.59
N LEU A 102 12.11 15.73 -7.96
CA LEU A 102 11.86 14.79 -6.86
C LEU A 102 12.23 13.33 -7.20
N LEU A 103 11.82 12.83 -8.36
CA LEU A 103 12.11 11.44 -8.77
C LEU A 103 13.61 11.22 -9.02
N GLU A 104 14.30 12.21 -9.59
CA GLU A 104 15.73 12.16 -9.85
C GLU A 104 16.51 12.19 -8.53
N LEU A 105 16.05 12.96 -7.54
CA LEU A 105 16.63 13.00 -6.20
C LEU A 105 16.45 11.68 -5.45
N ILE A 106 15.28 11.05 -5.57
CA ILE A 106 15.04 9.69 -5.05
C ILE A 106 15.96 8.69 -5.75
N GLY A 107 16.05 8.73 -7.08
CA GLY A 107 16.94 7.88 -7.87
C GLY A 107 18.40 8.02 -7.44
N PHE A 108 18.89 9.26 -7.31
CA PHE A 108 20.22 9.56 -6.84
C PHE A 108 20.53 8.92 -5.47
N PHE A 109 19.62 9.04 -4.51
CA PHE A 109 19.77 8.42 -3.20
C PHE A 109 19.85 6.88 -3.31
N LEU A 110 18.91 6.27 -4.04
CA LEU A 110 18.82 4.82 -4.17
C LEU A 110 20.06 4.22 -4.87
N GLU A 111 20.57 4.89 -5.90
CA GLU A 111 21.76 4.46 -6.65
C GLU A 111 23.04 4.60 -5.82
N ASN A 112 23.27 5.76 -5.19
CA ASN A 112 24.51 6.02 -4.45
C ASN A 112 24.63 5.20 -3.15
N THR A 113 23.51 4.74 -2.61
CA THR A 113 23.48 3.82 -1.47
C THR A 113 23.38 2.36 -1.87
N LYS A 114 23.13 2.09 -3.17
CA LYS A 114 22.74 0.77 -3.68
C LYS A 114 21.58 0.18 -2.87
N TYR A 115 20.59 0.99 -2.56
CA TYR A 115 19.61 0.68 -1.51
C TYR A 115 18.79 -0.56 -1.83
N MET A 116 18.36 -0.72 -3.08
CA MET A 116 17.58 -1.89 -3.50
C MET A 116 18.39 -3.18 -3.33
N GLU A 117 19.65 -3.21 -3.76
CA GLU A 117 20.56 -4.34 -3.56
C GLU A 117 20.80 -4.63 -2.07
N TYR A 118 20.94 -3.57 -1.27
CA TYR A 118 21.07 -3.70 0.18
C TYR A 118 19.83 -4.36 0.78
N LEU A 119 18.62 -3.93 0.39
CA LEU A 119 17.37 -4.53 0.88
C LEU A 119 17.29 -6.01 0.52
N GLU A 120 17.63 -6.36 -0.73
CA GLU A 120 17.69 -7.73 -1.25
C GLU A 120 18.65 -8.62 -0.48
N ARG A 121 19.85 -8.11 -0.16
CA ARG A 121 20.86 -8.89 0.56
C ARG A 121 20.57 -9.00 2.06
N ALA A 122 20.07 -7.93 2.68
CA ALA A 122 20.03 -7.81 4.14
C ALA A 122 18.74 -8.38 4.77
N PHE A 123 17.65 -8.54 4.02
CA PHE A 123 16.35 -8.90 4.58
C PHE A 123 15.74 -10.13 3.91
N LYS A 124 15.23 -11.06 4.73
CA LYS A 124 14.45 -12.22 4.23
C LYS A 124 13.17 -11.79 3.51
N ASN A 125 12.56 -10.69 3.93
CA ASN A 125 11.37 -10.11 3.31
C ASN A 125 11.72 -8.98 2.32
N ALA A 126 12.90 -9.03 1.69
CA ALA A 126 13.40 -8.00 0.80
C ALA A 126 12.40 -7.56 -0.26
N ARG A 127 11.73 -8.52 -0.89
CA ARG A 127 10.76 -8.26 -1.96
C ARG A 127 9.67 -7.29 -1.53
N GLU A 128 9.06 -7.53 -0.36
CA GLU A 128 8.04 -6.63 0.18
C GLU A 128 8.61 -5.22 0.42
N ARG A 129 9.86 -5.13 0.89
CA ARG A 129 10.52 -3.83 1.12
C ARG A 129 10.80 -3.10 -0.19
N VAL A 130 11.26 -3.81 -1.21
CA VAL A 130 11.46 -3.25 -2.56
C VAL A 130 10.13 -2.77 -3.14
N GLU A 131 9.06 -3.55 -3.00
CA GLU A 131 7.71 -3.15 -3.41
C GLU A 131 7.24 -1.89 -2.67
N ASN A 132 7.52 -1.77 -1.36
CA ASN A 132 7.20 -0.56 -0.59
C ASN A 132 7.93 0.68 -1.14
N VAL A 133 9.23 0.55 -1.46
CA VAL A 133 10.00 1.65 -2.05
C VAL A 133 9.48 2.00 -3.45
N LYS A 134 9.12 1.01 -4.27
CA LYS A 134 8.48 1.24 -5.58
C LYS A 134 7.15 1.98 -5.44
N GLU A 135 6.31 1.63 -4.47
CA GLU A 135 5.06 2.34 -4.19
C GLU A 135 5.32 3.79 -3.76
N LEU A 136 6.39 4.04 -2.98
CA LEU A 136 6.78 5.41 -2.62
C LEU A 136 7.19 6.22 -3.87
N ILE A 137 7.92 5.61 -4.81
CA ILE A 137 8.31 6.23 -6.08
C ILE A 137 7.07 6.54 -6.92
N THR A 138 6.15 5.58 -7.08
CA THR A 138 4.88 5.78 -7.78
C THR A 138 4.09 6.94 -7.18
N PHE A 139 4.00 6.99 -5.84
CA PHE A 139 3.34 8.08 -5.14
C PHE A 139 4.06 9.42 -5.36
N ALA A 140 5.39 9.46 -5.24
CA ALA A 140 6.19 10.65 -5.51
C ALA A 140 6.02 11.16 -6.95
N GLY A 141 5.77 10.28 -7.92
CA GLY A 141 5.49 10.64 -9.30
C GLY A 141 4.25 11.53 -9.46
N THR A 142 3.29 11.44 -8.55
CA THR A 142 2.10 12.34 -8.54
C THR A 142 2.44 13.79 -8.20
N PHE A 143 3.65 14.05 -7.68
CA PHE A 143 4.16 15.38 -7.32
C PHE A 143 5.13 15.95 -8.34
N ASN A 144 5.24 15.38 -9.55
CA ASN A 144 6.21 15.80 -10.56
C ASN A 144 6.14 17.31 -10.90
N HIS A 145 4.96 17.92 -10.80
CA HIS A 145 4.76 19.36 -11.05
C HIS A 145 4.79 20.24 -9.80
N LEU A 146 4.63 19.65 -8.60
CA LEU A 146 4.60 20.37 -7.33
C LEU A 146 6.00 20.43 -6.69
N GLY A 147 6.74 19.33 -6.78
CA GLY A 147 8.13 19.23 -6.33
C GLY A 147 8.26 18.67 -4.91
N LEU A 148 9.48 18.80 -4.37
CA LEU A 148 9.90 18.17 -3.12
C LEU A 148 9.17 18.72 -1.89
N ALA A 149 8.90 20.03 -1.84
CA ALA A 149 8.28 20.68 -0.69
C ALA A 149 6.85 20.16 -0.45
N ASP A 150 5.99 20.21 -1.47
CA ASP A 150 4.61 19.70 -1.41
C ASP A 150 4.56 18.21 -1.07
N PHE A 151 5.47 17.42 -1.63
CA PHE A 151 5.59 16.00 -1.30
C PHE A 151 5.86 15.79 0.20
N LEU A 152 6.85 16.51 0.77
CA LEU A 152 7.19 16.39 2.18
C LEU A 152 6.09 16.92 3.12
N GLU A 153 5.36 17.95 2.69
CA GLU A 153 4.18 18.44 3.41
C GLU A 153 3.09 17.35 3.47
N GLN A 154 2.75 16.75 2.33
CA GLN A 154 1.75 15.68 2.27
C GLN A 154 2.17 14.47 3.11
N VAL A 155 3.45 14.07 3.07
CA VAL A 155 3.97 12.99 3.92
C VAL A 155 3.82 13.34 5.40
N SER A 156 4.09 14.59 5.77
CA SER A 156 4.00 15.06 7.16
C SER A 156 2.55 15.07 7.65
N LEU A 157 1.58 15.49 6.82
CA LEU A 157 0.15 15.46 7.16
C LEU A 157 -0.35 14.03 7.42
N VAL A 158 0.06 13.08 6.56
CA VAL A 158 -0.35 11.68 6.69
C VAL A 158 0.33 11.00 7.88
N ALA A 159 1.61 11.28 8.12
CA ALA A 159 2.36 10.71 9.24
C ALA A 159 1.95 11.28 10.60
N SER A 160 1.51 12.53 10.66
CA SER A 160 1.07 13.22 11.88
C SER A 160 -0.37 12.92 12.29
N THR A 161 -1.11 12.11 11.51
CA THR A 161 -2.43 11.65 11.97
C THR A 161 -2.23 10.63 13.09
N ASP A 162 -2.15 11.16 14.31
CA ASP A 162 -2.17 10.42 15.57
C ASP A 162 -3.58 9.84 15.76
N LEU A 163 -3.86 8.73 15.10
CA LEU A 163 -4.75 7.75 15.71
C LEU A 163 -4.07 7.30 17.01
N PRO A 164 -4.80 7.18 18.13
CA PRO A 164 -4.20 6.94 19.43
C PRO A 164 -3.13 5.87 19.32
N ASN A 165 -1.88 6.26 19.56
CA ASN A 165 -0.72 5.39 19.74
C ASN A 165 -0.93 4.56 21.02
N GLY A 166 -2.00 3.76 21.06
CA GLY A 166 -2.00 2.55 21.84
C GLY A 166 -1.06 1.60 21.11
N LYS A 167 -0.09 1.04 21.83
CA LYS A 167 0.57 -0.22 21.44
C LYS A 167 -0.50 -1.12 20.79
N PRO A 168 -0.19 -1.90 19.74
CA PRO A 168 -1.16 -2.82 19.18
C PRO A 168 -1.62 -3.72 20.31
N GLU A 169 -2.79 -3.44 20.90
CA GLU A 169 -3.34 -4.28 21.95
C GLU A 169 -3.72 -5.56 21.23
N PRO A 170 -2.99 -6.66 21.49
CA PRO A 170 -3.39 -7.93 20.93
C PRO A 170 -4.59 -8.35 21.78
N LYS A 171 -5.79 -8.37 21.18
CA LYS A 171 -6.82 -9.43 21.36
C LYS A 171 -8.28 -8.99 21.20
N LYS A 172 -8.61 -7.71 20.98
CA LYS A 172 -9.99 -7.34 20.63
C LYS A 172 -10.06 -6.62 19.29
N LEU A 173 -11.00 -7.03 18.44
CA LEU A 173 -11.47 -6.20 17.33
C LEU A 173 -12.06 -4.95 17.98
N ALA A 174 -11.34 -3.84 17.93
CA ALA A 174 -11.87 -2.56 18.40
C ALA A 174 -13.09 -2.20 17.54
N ARG A 175 -14.19 -1.85 18.18
CA ARG A 175 -15.39 -1.37 17.50
C ARG A 175 -15.13 0.01 16.92
N GLY A 176 -15.71 0.30 15.75
CA GLY A 176 -15.60 1.61 15.12
C GLY A 176 -14.22 1.94 14.55
N VAL A 177 -13.44 0.93 14.14
CA VAL A 177 -12.22 1.12 13.34
C VAL A 177 -12.13 0.10 12.22
N VAL A 178 -11.64 0.51 11.05
CA VAL A 178 -11.36 -0.40 9.94
C VAL A 178 -10.04 -1.11 10.20
N THR A 179 -10.01 -2.45 10.09
CA THR A 179 -8.77 -3.21 10.23
C THR A 179 -8.17 -3.51 8.85
N LEU A 180 -6.96 -3.03 8.60
CA LEU A 180 -6.17 -3.30 7.40
C LEU A 180 -5.19 -4.44 7.68
N MET A 181 -5.11 -5.42 6.78
CA MET A 181 -4.15 -6.51 6.90
C MET A 181 -3.90 -7.22 5.58
N THR A 182 -2.81 -7.98 5.52
CA THR A 182 -2.62 -8.92 4.43
C THR A 182 -3.58 -10.11 4.56
N ILE A 183 -3.93 -10.74 3.44
CA ILE A 183 -4.76 -11.95 3.45
C ILE A 183 -4.12 -13.06 4.31
N HIS A 184 -2.80 -13.20 4.28
CA HIS A 184 -2.06 -14.14 5.14
C HIS A 184 -2.29 -13.88 6.63
N ALA A 185 -2.26 -12.61 7.06
CA ALA A 185 -2.46 -12.23 8.45
C ALA A 185 -3.92 -12.42 8.91
N ALA A 186 -4.87 -12.58 7.99
CA ALA A 186 -6.28 -12.78 8.27
C ALA A 186 -6.63 -14.24 8.65
N LYS A 187 -5.70 -15.19 8.50
CA LYS A 187 -5.95 -16.61 8.77
C LYS A 187 -6.46 -16.82 10.21
N GLY A 188 -7.63 -17.43 10.34
CA GLY A 188 -8.27 -17.69 11.64
C GLY A 188 -9.02 -16.51 12.26
N LEU A 189 -9.06 -15.35 11.57
CA LEU A 189 -9.90 -14.21 11.95
C LEU A 189 -11.19 -14.21 11.12
N GLU A 190 -12.21 -13.51 11.60
CA GLU A 190 -13.48 -13.32 10.90
C GLU A 190 -14.02 -11.92 11.17
N PHE A 191 -14.76 -11.38 10.19
CA PHE A 191 -15.29 -10.03 10.20
C PHE A 191 -16.71 -10.03 9.64
N ASN A 192 -17.56 -9.13 10.13
CA ASN A 192 -18.91 -8.98 9.59
C ASN A 192 -18.87 -8.51 8.12
N GLN A 193 -17.90 -7.65 7.81
CA GLN A 193 -17.73 -7.00 6.51
C GLN A 193 -16.28 -7.13 6.06
N VAL A 194 -16.06 -7.71 4.87
CA VAL A 194 -14.71 -7.86 4.30
C VAL A 194 -14.66 -7.22 2.93
N PHE A 195 -13.66 -6.37 2.74
CA PHE A 195 -13.27 -5.84 1.44
C PHE A 195 -11.95 -6.49 1.04
N VAL A 196 -11.88 -7.13 -0.13
CA VAL A 196 -10.61 -7.61 -0.70
C VAL A 196 -10.19 -6.60 -1.76
N ALA A 197 -9.06 -5.94 -1.52
CA ALA A 197 -8.48 -4.95 -2.42
C ALA A 197 -7.49 -5.60 -3.38
N GLY A 198 -7.61 -5.24 -4.67
CA GLY A 198 -6.69 -5.70 -5.70
C GLY A 198 -6.93 -7.15 -6.12
N ALA A 199 -8.19 -7.54 -6.32
CA ALA A 199 -8.58 -8.82 -6.91
C ALA A 199 -8.30 -8.81 -8.43
N ASN A 200 -7.03 -8.69 -8.78
CA ASN A 200 -6.53 -8.42 -10.11
C ASN A 200 -5.52 -9.48 -10.56
N GLU A 201 -5.48 -9.78 -11.85
CA GLU A 201 -4.35 -10.52 -12.41
C GLU A 201 -3.03 -9.79 -12.13
N GLY A 202 -2.03 -10.56 -11.72
CA GLY A 202 -0.72 -10.05 -11.32
C GLY A 202 -0.62 -9.70 -9.83
N LEU A 203 -1.76 -9.49 -9.14
CA LEU A 203 -1.82 -9.30 -7.69
C LEU A 203 -2.39 -10.53 -6.97
N ILE A 204 -3.59 -10.97 -7.37
CA ILE A 204 -4.24 -12.18 -6.87
C ILE A 204 -4.88 -12.86 -8.09
N PRO A 205 -4.27 -13.90 -8.69
CA PRO A 205 -3.00 -14.50 -8.32
C PRO A 205 -1.81 -13.55 -8.55
N HIS A 206 -0.81 -13.60 -7.66
CA HIS A 206 0.41 -12.83 -7.86
C HIS A 206 1.15 -13.30 -9.12
N GLU A 207 1.63 -12.38 -9.96
CA GLU A 207 2.39 -12.65 -11.19
C GLU A 207 3.45 -13.78 -11.09
N GLN A 208 4.17 -13.87 -9.97
CA GLN A 208 5.20 -14.91 -9.80
C GLN A 208 4.65 -16.35 -9.73
N SER A 209 3.37 -16.50 -9.34
CA SER A 209 2.72 -17.80 -9.31
C SER A 209 2.39 -18.33 -10.72
N PHE A 210 2.51 -17.51 -11.77
CA PHE A 210 2.07 -17.89 -13.12
C PHE A 210 2.93 -18.98 -13.76
N THR A 211 4.12 -19.22 -13.22
CA THR A 211 5.07 -20.18 -13.79
C THR A 211 4.76 -21.64 -13.43
N LYS A 212 4.06 -21.89 -12.32
CA LYS A 212 3.75 -23.24 -11.83
C LYS A 212 2.29 -23.36 -11.44
N ALA A 213 1.65 -24.44 -11.89
CA ALA A 213 0.26 -24.72 -11.53
C ALA A 213 0.06 -24.84 -10.00
N GLU A 214 1.01 -25.45 -9.29
CA GLU A 214 0.96 -25.57 -7.83
C GLU A 214 0.95 -24.22 -7.11
N ASP A 215 1.67 -23.23 -7.63
CA ASP A 215 1.72 -21.88 -7.06
C ASP A 215 0.41 -21.12 -7.33
N ILE A 216 -0.22 -21.32 -8.50
CA ILE A 216 -1.57 -20.80 -8.79
C ILE A 216 -2.59 -21.40 -7.80
N GLU A 217 -2.52 -22.70 -7.53
CA GLU A 217 -3.41 -23.35 -6.58
C GLU A 217 -3.20 -22.84 -5.14
N GLU A 218 -1.98 -22.44 -4.77
CA GLU A 218 -1.74 -21.76 -3.49
C GLU A 218 -2.37 -20.36 -3.46
N GLU A 219 -2.27 -19.57 -4.53
CA GLU A 219 -2.95 -18.28 -4.62
C GLU A 219 -4.48 -18.42 -4.64
N ARG A 220 -5.00 -19.49 -5.23
CA ARG A 220 -6.43 -19.84 -5.18
C ARG A 220 -6.88 -20.12 -3.74
N ARG A 221 -6.10 -20.91 -2.99
CA ARG A 221 -6.33 -21.15 -1.55
C ARG A 221 -6.29 -19.84 -0.76
N LEU A 222 -5.39 -18.93 -1.11
CA LEU A 222 -5.28 -17.62 -0.48
C LEU A 222 -6.54 -16.76 -0.75
N MET A 223 -7.05 -16.74 -1.99
CA MET A 223 -8.32 -16.09 -2.33
C MET A 223 -9.49 -16.70 -1.54
N TYR A 224 -9.57 -18.03 -1.46
CA TYR A 224 -10.56 -18.73 -0.65
C TYR A 224 -10.49 -18.32 0.84
N VAL A 225 -9.29 -18.23 1.41
CA VAL A 225 -9.11 -17.73 2.79
C VAL A 225 -9.68 -16.32 2.92
N ALA A 226 -9.38 -15.41 1.99
CA ALA A 226 -9.89 -14.03 2.01
C ALA A 226 -11.43 -13.99 1.99
N MET A 227 -12.05 -14.74 1.08
CA MET A 227 -13.51 -14.81 0.94
C MET A 227 -14.19 -15.34 2.21
N THR A 228 -13.63 -16.41 2.79
CA THR A 228 -14.18 -17.03 4.01
C THR A 228 -13.92 -16.25 5.30
N ARG A 229 -13.25 -15.09 5.24
CA ARG A 229 -13.15 -14.20 6.41
C ARG A 229 -14.45 -13.40 6.64
N ALA A 230 -15.32 -13.33 5.63
CA ALA A 230 -16.57 -12.57 5.70
C ALA A 230 -17.69 -13.39 6.34
N ARG A 231 -18.38 -12.83 7.33
CA ARG A 231 -19.58 -13.44 7.92
C ARG A 231 -20.86 -13.03 7.21
N HIS A 232 -21.03 -11.75 6.90
CA HIS A 232 -22.29 -11.23 6.34
C HIS A 232 -22.13 -10.71 4.92
N GLN A 233 -21.07 -9.96 4.64
CA GLN A 233 -20.88 -9.38 3.31
C GLN A 233 -19.40 -9.31 2.93
N LEU A 234 -19.16 -9.70 1.68
CA LEU A 234 -17.88 -9.69 1.00
C LEU A 234 -17.96 -8.71 -0.17
N THR A 235 -16.93 -7.88 -0.34
CA THR A 235 -16.76 -7.02 -1.51
C THR A 235 -15.39 -7.28 -2.11
N LEU A 236 -15.34 -7.70 -3.37
CA LEU A 236 -14.10 -7.89 -4.11
C LEU A 236 -13.89 -6.68 -5.01
N MET A 237 -12.74 -6.01 -4.86
CA MET A 237 -12.42 -4.78 -5.60
C MET A 237 -11.27 -5.06 -6.56
N TYR A 238 -11.48 -4.75 -7.83
CA TYR A 238 -10.48 -4.89 -8.89
C TYR A 238 -10.43 -3.63 -9.74
N TYR A 239 -9.29 -3.38 -10.38
CA TYR A 239 -9.06 -2.30 -11.35
C TYR A 239 -8.22 -2.81 -12.52
N ASN A 240 -8.38 -2.32 -13.75
CA ASN A 240 -7.74 -2.92 -14.93
C ASN A 240 -8.17 -4.40 -15.09
N VAL A 241 -7.23 -5.33 -15.30
CA VAL A 241 -7.51 -6.74 -15.57
C VAL A 241 -8.02 -7.46 -14.31
N PRO A 242 -9.27 -7.98 -14.29
CA PRO A 242 -9.82 -8.72 -13.16
C PRO A 242 -9.09 -10.04 -12.94
N SER A 243 -9.00 -10.49 -11.69
CA SER A 243 -8.46 -11.80 -11.35
C SER A 243 -9.23 -12.95 -12.01
N ARG A 244 -8.53 -13.96 -12.52
CA ARG A 244 -9.13 -15.20 -13.03
C ARG A 244 -10.04 -15.88 -12.01
N PHE A 245 -9.75 -15.75 -10.72
CA PHE A 245 -10.56 -16.38 -9.66
C PHE A 245 -11.95 -15.76 -9.53
N LEU A 246 -12.19 -14.55 -10.06
CA LEU A 246 -13.52 -13.96 -10.07
C LEU A 246 -14.48 -14.70 -11.00
N TYR A 247 -13.96 -15.28 -12.10
CA TYR A 247 -14.76 -16.05 -13.06
C TYR A 247 -15.16 -17.43 -12.53
N GLU A 248 -14.57 -17.87 -11.42
CA GLU A 248 -14.90 -19.13 -10.76
C GLU A 248 -16.02 -18.99 -9.73
N ILE A 249 -16.41 -17.74 -9.43
CA ILE A 249 -17.52 -17.47 -8.52
C ILE A 249 -18.82 -17.58 -9.31
N PRO A 250 -19.82 -18.35 -8.84
CA PRO A 250 -21.09 -18.48 -9.53
C PRO A 250 -21.76 -17.12 -9.74
N ALA A 251 -22.16 -16.83 -10.97
CA ALA A 251 -22.68 -15.52 -11.38
C ALA A 251 -23.94 -15.13 -10.58
N GLU A 252 -24.78 -16.11 -10.24
CA GLU A 252 -26.00 -15.96 -9.44
C GLU A 252 -25.74 -15.49 -8.00
N LEU A 253 -24.50 -15.59 -7.51
CA LEU A 253 -24.08 -15.12 -6.19
C LEU A 253 -23.36 -13.76 -6.24
N THR A 254 -23.22 -13.16 -7.43
CA THR A 254 -22.43 -11.94 -7.64
C THR A 254 -23.28 -10.77 -8.12
N GLU A 255 -22.95 -9.58 -7.63
CA GLU A 255 -23.53 -8.32 -8.09
C GLU A 255 -22.39 -7.38 -8.52
N PHE A 256 -22.32 -7.08 -9.82
CA PHE A 256 -21.30 -6.16 -10.36
C PHE A 256 -21.76 -4.71 -10.21
N LYS A 257 -20.96 -3.91 -9.49
CA LYS A 257 -21.19 -2.47 -9.32
C LYS A 257 -20.02 -1.69 -9.88
N THR A 258 -20.25 -0.98 -10.98
CA THR A 258 -19.32 0.03 -11.46
C THR A 258 -19.44 1.26 -10.55
N ILE A 259 -18.34 1.65 -9.90
CA ILE A 259 -18.28 2.93 -9.18
C ILE A 259 -18.18 4.01 -10.27
N GLY A 260 -19.25 4.78 -10.46
CA GLY A 260 -19.44 5.73 -11.56
C GLY A 260 -18.20 6.59 -11.86
N ASN A 261 -17.88 6.66 -13.14
CA ASN A 261 -16.72 7.37 -13.66
C ASN A 261 -16.96 8.89 -13.70
N ARG A 262 -16.05 9.67 -13.10
CA ARG A 262 -15.63 10.96 -13.66
C ARG A 262 -14.54 10.79 -14.75
N PHE A 263 -14.16 9.56 -15.06
CA PHE A 263 -13.07 9.21 -15.99
C PHE A 263 -13.54 8.33 -17.17
N ARG A 264 -14.84 8.36 -17.54
CA ARG A 264 -15.35 7.50 -18.64
C ARG A 264 -14.99 8.05 -20.01
N ASP A 265 -14.69 9.34 -20.10
CA ASP A 265 -14.53 10.01 -21.39
C ASP A 265 -13.12 9.84 -21.99
N GLU A 266 -12.22 9.07 -21.38
CA GLU A 266 -10.83 8.90 -21.84
C GLU A 266 -10.38 7.44 -22.05
N LEU A 267 -11.25 6.45 -21.88
CA LEU A 267 -10.89 5.06 -22.20
C LEU A 267 -11.55 4.67 -23.53
N PRO A 268 -10.78 4.35 -24.59
CA PRO A 268 -11.35 3.85 -25.83
C PRO A 268 -12.08 2.52 -25.58
N ASP A 269 -13.26 2.37 -26.19
CA ASP A 269 -14.20 1.25 -26.11
C ASP A 269 -13.65 -0.10 -26.67
N GLU A 270 -12.35 -0.40 -26.55
CA GLU A 270 -11.74 -1.58 -27.20
C GLU A 270 -11.50 -2.79 -26.28
N ASP A 271 -11.78 -2.71 -24.97
CA ASP A 271 -11.54 -3.82 -24.02
C ASP A 271 -12.80 -4.63 -23.64
N GLU A 272 -13.80 -4.73 -24.53
CA GLU A 272 -14.67 -5.93 -24.56
C GLU A 272 -13.92 -7.11 -25.22
N GLN A 273 -12.78 -7.51 -24.62
CA GLN A 273 -12.11 -8.76 -25.00
C GLN A 273 -12.88 -9.93 -24.38
N TYR A 274 -13.91 -10.40 -25.08
CA TYR A 274 -14.36 -11.78 -24.95
C TYR A 274 -13.23 -12.68 -25.45
N ILE A 275 -12.51 -13.35 -24.55
CA ILE A 275 -11.70 -14.51 -24.92
C ILE A 275 -12.70 -15.65 -25.15
N THR A 276 -13.09 -15.86 -26.41
CA THR A 276 -13.71 -17.12 -26.85
C THR A 276 -12.63 -18.19 -26.86
N TYR A 277 -12.84 -19.28 -26.11
CA TYR A 277 -12.06 -20.50 -26.27
C TYR A 277 -12.69 -21.34 -27.40
N ASP A 278 -11.87 -21.79 -28.35
CA ASP A 278 -12.17 -22.92 -29.25
C ASP A 278 -12.07 -24.25 -28.49
#